data_AF-A0A117UUC0-F1
#
_entry.id   AF-A0A117UUC0-F1
#
_cell.length_a   1.000
_cell.length_b   1.000
_cell.length_c   1.000
_cell.angle_alpha   90.00
_cell.angle_beta   90.00
_cell.angle_gamma   90.00
#
_symmetry.space_group_name_H-M   'P 1'
#
loop_
_entity.id
_entity.type
_entity.pdbx_description
1 polymer ?
#
loop_
_entity_poly.entity_id
_entity_poly.type
_entity_poly.pdbx_seq_one_letter_code
_entity_poly.pdbx_strand_id
1 'polypeptide(L)'
;MAAIVGLVLVIARCSSSTPAPTDSSPPAEAVGNAQKALESAVSEQKPIPVEPLTANAVRRGGVRVITASKEGLAGEMIYSQNCYDVVGRRFSWGKLDECGGFDVEAGLALGDEAPPGADKEVAWFDSEAGAGRYLKAAIAAGLDSDAADQRLAALQAMIAARHKAKSTSPSAKIVVPAEEPDGGQPPQSGDKGSGAA
;
A
#
# COMPACT_ATOMS: atom_id res chain seq x y z
N MET A 1 -4.34 -37.99 -4.48
CA MET A 1 -3.81 -38.50 -3.21
C MET A 1 -3.68 -37.33 -2.25
N ALA A 2 -4.37 -37.41 -1.11
CA ALA A 2 -4.35 -36.41 -0.05
C ALA A 2 -3.16 -36.66 0.89
N ALA A 3 -2.55 -35.60 1.41
CA ALA A 3 -1.72 -35.67 2.60
C ALA A 3 -2.05 -34.46 3.49
N ILE A 4 -2.44 -34.77 4.73
CA ILE A 4 -2.83 -33.86 5.80
C ILE A 4 -1.72 -33.91 6.88
N VAL A 5 -1.60 -32.85 7.67
CA VAL A 5 -1.01 -32.76 9.04
C VAL A 5 0.52 -32.50 9.08
N GLY A 6 1.07 -31.58 9.88
CA GLY A 6 0.56 -31.10 11.16
C GLY A 6 0.97 -29.69 11.62
N LEU A 7 0.01 -29.10 12.31
CA LEU A 7 0.10 -27.94 13.18
C LEU A 7 0.70 -28.40 14.52
N VAL A 8 1.87 -27.87 14.90
CA VAL A 8 2.42 -28.07 16.25
C VAL A 8 1.75 -27.07 17.20
N LEU A 9 0.76 -27.57 17.93
CA LEU A 9 0.07 -26.90 19.02
C LEU A 9 0.86 -27.16 20.31
N VAL A 10 1.65 -26.20 20.78
CA VAL A 10 2.28 -26.28 22.11
C VAL A 10 1.25 -25.84 23.15
N ILE A 11 0.60 -26.83 23.76
CA ILE A 11 -0.34 -26.64 24.88
C ILE A 11 0.50 -26.43 26.14
N ALA A 12 0.74 -25.19 26.55
CA ALA A 12 1.23 -24.89 27.89
C ALA A 12 0.06 -24.95 28.88
N ARG A 13 -0.13 -26.11 29.53
CA ARG A 13 -1.12 -26.31 30.59
C ARG A 13 -0.59 -25.70 31.90
N CYS A 14 -1.41 -24.87 32.56
CA CYS A 14 -1.15 -24.26 33.86
C CYS A 14 -1.30 -25.22 35.04
N SER A 15 -0.62 -24.87 36.15
CA SER A 15 -0.95 -25.10 37.59
C SER A 15 -0.05 -26.02 38.44
N SER A 16 0.84 -25.35 39.18
CA SER A 16 1.24 -25.48 40.61
C SER A 16 1.58 -26.84 41.23
N SER A 17 2.87 -27.04 41.57
CA SER A 17 3.41 -27.44 42.89
C SER A 17 4.95 -27.44 42.85
N THR A 18 5.60 -26.54 43.59
CA THR A 18 7.08 -26.37 43.75
C THR A 18 7.63 -27.51 44.65
N PRO A 19 8.84 -28.08 44.40
CA PRO A 19 10.13 -27.42 44.69
C PRO A 19 11.19 -27.51 43.57
N ALA A 20 11.98 -26.44 43.41
CA ALA A 20 13.26 -26.44 42.68
C ALA A 20 14.28 -27.33 43.41
N PRO A 21 15.25 -27.98 42.74
CA PRO A 21 16.38 -27.26 42.14
C PRO A 21 16.98 -27.91 40.87
N THR A 22 17.28 -27.13 39.84
CA THR A 22 18.58 -27.07 39.13
C THR A 22 18.40 -26.22 37.87
N ASP A 23 19.25 -25.21 37.71
CA ASP A 23 19.52 -24.56 36.43
C ASP A 23 19.98 -25.62 35.43
N SER A 24 19.02 -26.23 34.75
CA SER A 24 19.29 -27.07 33.58
C SER A 24 19.47 -26.11 32.41
N SER A 25 20.61 -25.42 32.40
CA SER A 25 21.12 -24.90 31.14
C SER A 25 21.20 -26.09 30.19
N PRO A 26 20.60 -26.04 28.99
CA PRO A 26 20.71 -27.12 28.02
C PRO A 26 22.20 -27.43 27.85
N PRO A 27 22.60 -28.72 27.80
CA PRO A 27 24.00 -29.06 27.62
C PRO A 27 24.52 -28.31 26.40
N ALA A 28 25.74 -27.78 26.45
CA ALA A 28 26.32 -26.97 25.36
C ALA A 28 26.22 -27.68 23.99
N GLU A 29 26.19 -29.01 23.99
CA GLU A 29 25.95 -29.85 22.82
C GLU A 29 24.51 -29.76 22.27
N ALA A 30 23.48 -29.64 23.10
CA ALA A 30 22.09 -29.44 22.65
C ALA A 30 21.90 -28.05 22.01
N VAL A 31 22.57 -27.02 22.54
CA VAL A 31 22.59 -25.68 21.93
C VAL A 31 23.35 -25.71 20.60
N GLY A 32 24.53 -26.35 20.56
CA GLY A 32 25.32 -26.51 19.35
C GLY A 32 24.60 -27.31 18.25
N ASN A 33 23.88 -28.37 18.63
CA ASN A 33 23.11 -29.18 17.69
C ASN A 33 21.87 -28.44 17.17
N ALA A 34 21.18 -27.67 18.02
CA ALA A 34 20.07 -26.82 17.58
C ALA A 34 20.56 -25.71 16.63
N GLN A 35 21.69 -25.08 16.95
CA GLN A 35 22.28 -24.02 16.12
C GLN A 35 22.74 -24.56 14.76
N LYS A 36 23.36 -25.74 14.73
CA LYS A 36 23.77 -26.42 13.49
C LYS A 36 22.58 -26.89 12.66
N ALA A 37 21.51 -27.37 13.30
CA ALA A 37 20.27 -27.72 12.61
C ALA A 37 19.57 -26.49 12.01
N LEU A 38 19.62 -25.34 12.70
CA LEU A 38 19.13 -24.07 12.18
C LEU A 38 19.98 -23.55 11.02
N GLU A 39 21.30 -23.60 11.11
CA GLU A 39 22.22 -23.20 10.03
C GLU A 39 22.08 -24.08 8.78
N SER A 40 21.91 -25.40 8.96
CA SER A 40 21.58 -26.32 7.86
C SER A 40 20.21 -26.05 7.26
N ALA A 41 19.17 -25.83 8.10
CA ALA A 41 17.83 -25.53 7.62
C ALA A 41 17.74 -24.19 6.88
N VAL A 42 18.53 -23.19 7.28
CA VAL A 42 18.67 -21.90 6.57
C VAL A 42 19.42 -22.07 5.25
N SER A 43 20.47 -22.90 5.23
CA SER A 43 21.24 -23.17 3.99
C SER A 43 20.43 -23.95 2.94
N GLU A 44 19.39 -24.68 3.35
CA GLU A 44 18.49 -25.41 2.45
C GLU A 44 17.30 -24.58 1.95
N GLN A 45 17.09 -23.37 2.47
CA GLN A 45 16.05 -22.48 1.93
C GLN A 45 16.48 -21.95 0.56
N LYS A 46 15.84 -22.47 -0.49
CA LYS A 46 16.00 -21.94 -1.85
C LYS A 46 15.63 -20.44 -1.85
N PRO A 47 16.55 -19.55 -2.27
CA PRO A 47 16.26 -18.13 -2.38
C PRO A 47 15.01 -17.92 -3.24
N ILE A 48 14.12 -17.03 -2.80
CA ILE A 48 12.93 -16.68 -3.57
C ILE A 48 13.42 -16.04 -4.88
N PRO A 49 13.12 -16.63 -6.06
CA PRO A 49 13.55 -16.04 -7.32
C PRO A 49 13.03 -14.61 -7.45
N VAL A 50 13.91 -13.68 -7.83
CA VAL A 50 13.54 -12.27 -8.01
C VAL A 50 12.64 -12.15 -9.23
N GLU A 51 11.38 -11.77 -9.02
CA GLU A 51 10.45 -11.49 -10.11
C GLU A 51 10.61 -10.04 -10.58
N PRO A 52 10.42 -9.75 -11.89
CA PRO A 52 10.49 -8.39 -12.39
C PRO A 52 9.40 -7.50 -11.79
N LEU A 53 9.72 -6.22 -11.58
CA LEU A 53 8.73 -5.21 -11.20
C LEU A 53 7.71 -5.05 -12.32
N THR A 54 6.42 -5.17 -12.01
CA THR A 54 5.35 -5.06 -13.01
C THR A 54 4.44 -3.86 -12.77
N ALA A 55 4.12 -3.13 -13.84
CA ALA A 55 3.18 -2.01 -13.77
C ALA A 55 1.79 -2.41 -13.24
N ASN A 56 1.38 -3.67 -13.45
CA ASN A 56 0.13 -4.20 -12.93
C ASN A 56 0.13 -4.28 -11.39
N ALA A 57 1.22 -4.74 -10.77
CA ALA A 57 1.31 -4.79 -9.31
C ALA A 57 1.27 -3.39 -8.69
N VAL A 58 2.07 -2.47 -9.23
CA VAL A 58 2.10 -1.07 -8.78
C VAL A 58 0.74 -0.38 -9.01
N ARG A 59 0.03 -0.71 -10.09
CA ARG A 59 -1.32 -0.16 -10.36
C ARG A 59 -2.37 -0.69 -9.37
N ARG A 60 -2.30 -1.97 -8.99
CA ARG A 60 -3.21 -2.52 -7.97
C ARG A 60 -3.08 -1.76 -6.66
N GLY A 61 -1.87 -1.40 -6.24
CA GLY A 61 -1.63 -0.56 -5.06
C GLY A 61 -2.40 0.76 -5.12
N GLY A 62 -2.23 1.52 -6.20
CA GLY A 62 -2.95 2.80 -6.38
C GLY A 62 -4.48 2.66 -6.43
N VAL A 63 -5.02 1.59 -7.03
CA VAL A 63 -6.48 1.32 -6.99
C VAL A 63 -6.98 1.05 -5.58
N ARG A 64 -6.14 0.44 -4.73
CA ARG A 64 -6.49 0.14 -3.34
C ARG A 64 -6.54 1.38 -2.46
N VAL A 65 -5.73 2.40 -2.76
CA VAL A 65 -5.84 3.72 -2.11
C VAL A 65 -7.27 4.25 -2.23
N ILE A 66 -7.84 4.29 -3.44
CA ILE A 66 -9.22 4.77 -3.67
C ILE A 66 -10.26 4.04 -2.78
N THR A 67 -10.05 2.76 -2.52
CA THR A 67 -10.96 1.99 -1.66
C THR A 67 -10.75 2.31 -0.19
N ALA A 68 -9.48 2.36 0.24
CA ALA A 68 -9.12 2.64 1.63
C ALA A 68 -9.42 4.08 2.06
N SER A 69 -9.27 5.05 1.14
CA SER A 69 -9.60 6.47 1.38
C SER A 69 -11.06 6.71 1.74
N LYS A 70 -11.97 5.76 1.46
CA LYS A 70 -13.38 5.85 1.91
C LYS A 70 -13.51 5.82 3.43
N GLU A 71 -12.53 5.24 4.12
CA GLU A 71 -12.42 5.20 5.58
C GLU A 71 -11.42 6.25 6.11
N GLY A 72 -10.95 7.15 5.24
CA GLY A 72 -9.95 8.17 5.54
C GLY A 72 -8.55 7.60 5.79
N LEU A 73 -7.66 8.44 6.32
CA LEU A 73 -6.25 8.08 6.57
C LEU A 73 -6.09 6.88 7.50
N ALA A 74 -6.99 6.72 8.48
CA ALA A 74 -6.97 5.57 9.37
C ALA A 74 -7.19 4.26 8.59
N GLY A 75 -8.14 4.23 7.66
CA GLY A 75 -8.39 3.08 6.79
C GLY A 75 -7.22 2.79 5.85
N GLU A 76 -6.58 3.83 5.32
CA GLU A 76 -5.37 3.69 4.50
C GLU A 76 -4.23 3.07 5.31
N MET A 77 -3.96 3.58 6.51
CA MET A 77 -2.93 3.07 7.40
C MET A 77 -3.18 1.59 7.74
N ILE A 78 -4.42 1.23 8.09
CA ILE A 78 -4.82 -0.14 8.37
C ILE A 78 -4.61 -1.04 7.15
N TYR A 79 -4.96 -0.57 5.95
CA TYR A 79 -4.70 -1.32 4.72
C TYR A 79 -3.21 -1.57 4.53
N SER A 80 -2.37 -0.54 4.65
CA SER A 80 -0.92 -0.64 4.48
C SER A 80 -0.30 -1.64 5.48
N GLN A 81 -0.64 -1.52 6.77
CA GLN A 81 -0.21 -2.46 7.82
C GLN A 81 -0.57 -3.90 7.46
N ASN A 82 -1.83 -4.16 7.13
CA ASN A 82 -2.29 -5.49 6.74
C ASN A 82 -1.61 -6.00 5.46
N CYS A 83 -1.29 -5.10 4.53
CA CYS A 83 -0.59 -5.44 3.29
C CYS A 83 0.82 -5.98 3.60
N TYR A 84 1.58 -5.28 4.44
CA TYR A 84 2.92 -5.71 4.84
C TYR A 84 2.90 -6.91 5.77
N ASP A 85 1.88 -7.07 6.61
CA ASP A 85 1.67 -8.30 7.40
C ASP A 85 1.50 -9.52 6.48
N VAL A 86 0.77 -9.36 5.36
CA VAL A 86 0.67 -10.43 4.34
C VAL A 86 2.02 -10.71 3.70
N VAL A 87 2.80 -9.68 3.37
CA VAL A 87 4.17 -9.85 2.83
C VAL A 87 5.06 -10.61 3.83
N GLY A 88 5.00 -10.27 5.12
CA GLY A 88 5.77 -10.94 6.16
C GLY A 88 5.37 -12.40 6.40
N ARG A 89 4.08 -12.73 6.24
CA ARG A 89 3.59 -14.12 6.39
C ARG A 89 3.81 -14.97 5.14
N ARG A 90 3.67 -14.38 3.96
CA ARG A 90 3.75 -15.08 2.67
C ARG A 90 4.27 -14.12 1.61
N PHE A 91 5.59 -14.05 1.52
CA PHE A 91 6.26 -13.16 0.58
C PHE A 91 5.94 -13.50 -0.88
N SER A 92 5.69 -12.46 -1.66
CA SER A 92 5.83 -12.48 -3.12
C SER A 92 6.20 -11.09 -3.60
N TRP A 93 7.03 -11.01 -4.64
CA TRP A 93 7.46 -9.75 -5.24
C TRP A 93 6.27 -8.92 -5.72
N GLY A 94 5.31 -9.55 -6.40
CA GLY A 94 4.10 -8.87 -6.84
C GLY A 94 3.21 -8.33 -5.70
N LYS A 95 3.26 -8.91 -4.48
CA LYS A 95 2.54 -8.36 -3.32
C LYS A 95 3.33 -7.24 -2.66
N LEU A 96 4.65 -7.38 -2.53
CA LEU A 96 5.52 -6.31 -2.06
C LEU A 96 5.37 -5.05 -2.92
N ASP A 97 5.41 -5.18 -4.25
CA ASP A 97 5.25 -4.06 -5.17
C ASP A 97 3.84 -3.43 -5.11
N GLU A 98 2.81 -4.23 -4.81
CA GLU A 98 1.46 -3.72 -4.57
C GLU A 98 1.39 -2.89 -3.28
N CYS A 99 2.01 -3.36 -2.19
CA CYS A 99 2.05 -2.63 -0.91
C CYS A 99 2.90 -1.36 -1.02
N GLY A 100 4.09 -1.43 -1.62
CA GLY A 100 4.93 -0.26 -1.89
C GLY A 100 4.22 0.74 -2.81
N GLY A 101 3.52 0.24 -3.83
CA GLY A 101 2.74 1.08 -4.73
C GLY A 101 1.56 1.77 -4.05
N PHE A 102 0.95 1.12 -3.05
CA PHE A 102 -0.07 1.73 -2.20
C PHE A 102 0.54 2.84 -1.32
N ASP A 103 1.63 2.56 -0.61
CA ASP A 103 2.26 3.51 0.33
C ASP A 103 2.70 4.79 -0.37
N VAL A 104 3.34 4.69 -1.54
CA VAL A 104 3.77 5.86 -2.30
C VAL A 104 2.57 6.66 -2.81
N GLU A 105 1.50 6.01 -3.27
CA GLU A 105 0.28 6.71 -3.72
C GLU A 105 -0.46 7.38 -2.55
N ALA A 106 -0.56 6.73 -1.40
CA ALA A 106 -1.15 7.31 -0.20
C ALA A 106 -0.33 8.50 0.31
N GLY A 107 1.00 8.38 0.34
CA GLY A 107 1.89 9.48 0.68
C GLY A 107 1.76 10.68 -0.26
N LEU A 108 1.63 10.45 -1.57
CA LEU A 108 1.38 11.53 -2.53
C LEU A 108 0.00 12.17 -2.36
N ALA A 109 -1.00 11.41 -1.91
CA ALA A 109 -2.36 11.90 -1.71
C ALA A 109 -2.50 12.79 -0.47
N LEU A 110 -1.59 12.68 0.51
CA LEU A 110 -1.56 13.55 1.69
C LEU A 110 -1.34 15.03 1.36
N GLY A 111 -0.56 15.32 0.31
CA GLY A 111 -0.18 16.70 -0.04
C GLY A 111 0.63 17.39 1.06
N ASP A 112 0.58 18.73 1.07
CA ASP A 112 1.39 19.56 1.99
C ASP A 112 0.67 19.87 3.33
N GLU A 113 -0.63 19.62 3.42
CA GLU A 113 -1.45 19.94 4.61
C GLU A 113 -1.89 18.67 5.34
N ALA A 114 -1.26 18.41 6.49
CA ALA A 114 -1.65 17.32 7.38
C ALA A 114 -3.01 17.58 8.02
N PRO A 115 -3.96 16.62 7.98
CA PRO A 115 -5.22 16.75 8.72
C PRO A 115 -4.97 16.80 10.24
N PRO A 116 -5.66 17.68 10.99
CA PRO A 116 -5.49 17.76 12.44
C PRO A 116 -5.85 16.43 13.12
N GLY A 117 -4.97 15.94 13.99
CA GLY A 117 -5.15 14.69 14.74
C GLY A 117 -4.81 13.41 13.98
N ALA A 118 -4.21 13.51 12.78
CA ALA A 118 -3.77 12.38 11.97
C ALA A 118 -2.24 12.16 12.02
N ASP A 119 -1.55 12.64 13.07
CA ASP A 119 -0.09 12.67 13.14
C ASP A 119 0.54 11.28 12.94
N LYS A 120 -0.10 10.23 13.48
CA LYS A 120 0.38 8.85 13.34
C LYS A 120 0.21 8.32 11.91
N GLU A 121 -0.89 8.66 11.23
CA GLU A 121 -1.13 8.26 9.85
C GLU A 121 -0.20 9.00 8.89
N VAL A 122 0.01 10.31 9.13
CA VAL A 122 0.96 11.11 8.36
C VAL A 122 2.38 10.55 8.54
N ALA A 123 2.81 10.28 9.78
CA ALA A 123 4.10 9.65 10.03
C ALA A 123 4.20 8.23 9.44
N TRP A 124 3.10 7.49 9.35
CA TRP A 124 3.09 6.18 8.70
C TRP A 124 3.39 6.30 7.21
N PHE A 125 2.80 7.27 6.51
CA PHE A 125 2.98 7.48 5.08
C PHE A 125 4.10 8.45 4.70
N ASP A 126 4.89 8.90 5.67
CA ASP A 126 6.14 9.58 5.43
C ASP A 126 7.01 8.80 4.43
N SER A 127 7.65 9.50 3.50
CA SER A 127 8.35 8.88 2.38
C SER A 127 9.49 7.96 2.84
N GLU A 128 10.21 8.35 3.89
CA GLU A 128 11.32 7.57 4.43
C GLU A 128 10.79 6.36 5.21
N ALA A 129 9.72 6.54 5.99
CA ALA A 129 9.07 5.44 6.70
C ALA A 129 8.52 4.38 5.73
N GLY A 130 7.86 4.81 4.65
CA GLY A 130 7.36 3.94 3.58
C GLY A 130 8.48 3.22 2.83
N ALA A 131 9.54 3.95 2.44
CA ALA A 131 10.73 3.38 1.83
C ALA A 131 11.37 2.32 2.73
N GLY A 132 11.54 2.63 4.02
CA GLY A 132 12.12 1.71 5.00
C GLY A 132 11.34 0.39 5.13
N ARG A 133 10.00 0.44 5.11
CA ARG A 133 9.16 -0.78 5.11
C ARG A 133 9.38 -1.62 3.85
N TYR A 134 9.40 -0.99 2.68
CA TYR A 134 9.61 -1.67 1.41
C TYR A 134 11.00 -2.33 1.34
N LEU A 135 12.05 -1.56 1.64
CA LEU A 135 13.44 -2.02 1.59
C LEU A 135 13.70 -3.14 2.58
N LYS A 136 13.19 -3.02 3.82
CA LYS A 136 13.28 -4.09 4.82
C LYS A 136 12.68 -5.40 4.30
N ALA A 137 11.52 -5.36 3.65
CA ALA A 137 10.87 -6.55 3.10
C ALA A 137 11.63 -7.12 1.88
N ALA A 138 12.13 -6.26 0.99
CA ALA A 138 12.92 -6.68 -0.17
C ALA A 138 14.24 -7.36 0.24
N ILE A 139 14.96 -6.76 1.19
CA ILE A 139 16.22 -7.30 1.70
C ILE A 139 15.99 -8.61 2.46
N ALA A 140 14.93 -8.69 3.27
CA ALA A 140 14.55 -9.93 3.94
C ALA A 140 14.21 -11.07 2.97
N ALA A 141 13.80 -10.75 1.73
CA ALA A 141 13.56 -11.72 0.67
C ALA A 141 14.82 -12.12 -0.13
N GLY A 142 15.99 -11.59 0.25
CA GLY A 142 17.29 -11.96 -0.34
C GLY A 142 17.77 -11.05 -1.47
N LEU A 143 17.14 -9.89 -1.67
CA LEU A 143 17.66 -8.88 -2.59
C LEU A 143 18.76 -8.07 -1.89
N ASP A 144 19.85 -7.78 -2.60
CA ASP A 144 20.89 -6.89 -2.06
C ASP A 144 20.35 -5.45 -1.89
N SER A 145 21.03 -4.66 -1.05
CA SER A 145 20.59 -3.29 -0.73
C SER A 145 20.47 -2.42 -1.98
N ASP A 146 21.48 -2.46 -2.86
CA ASP A 146 21.55 -1.59 -4.02
C ASP A 146 20.46 -1.96 -5.04
N ALA A 147 20.17 -3.25 -5.22
CA ALA A 147 19.08 -3.73 -6.05
C ALA A 147 17.70 -3.44 -5.43
N ALA A 148 17.58 -3.47 -4.10
CA ALA A 148 16.35 -3.08 -3.40
C ALA A 148 16.06 -1.58 -3.60
N ASP A 149 17.08 -0.74 -3.48
CA ASP A 149 16.99 0.70 -3.74
C ASP A 149 16.63 0.98 -5.21
N GLN A 150 17.29 0.30 -6.15
CA GLN A 150 16.96 0.41 -7.58
C GLN A 150 15.51 0.00 -7.87
N ARG A 151 15.03 -1.06 -7.23
CA ARG A 151 13.64 -1.51 -7.39
C ARG A 151 12.66 -0.50 -6.82
N LEU A 152 12.93 0.04 -5.63
CA LEU A 152 12.10 1.08 -5.02
C LEU A 152 12.06 2.34 -5.90
N ALA A 153 13.21 2.79 -6.40
CA ALA A 153 13.31 3.93 -7.30
C ALA A 153 12.50 3.69 -8.59
N ALA A 154 12.58 2.49 -9.18
CA ALA A 154 11.80 2.12 -10.34
C ALA A 154 10.29 2.12 -10.04
N LEU A 155 9.88 1.62 -8.87
CA LEU A 155 8.48 1.64 -8.42
C LEU A 155 7.97 3.08 -8.28
N GLN A 156 8.73 3.95 -7.60
CA GLN A 156 8.39 5.37 -7.44
C GLN A 156 8.33 6.10 -8.79
N ALA A 157 9.27 5.82 -9.69
CA ALA A 157 9.28 6.38 -11.04
C ALA A 157 8.05 5.96 -11.86
N MET A 158 7.62 4.70 -11.76
CA MET A 158 6.39 4.24 -12.40
C MET A 158 5.17 5.01 -11.91
N ILE A 159 5.12 5.33 -10.61
CA ILE A 159 4.00 6.08 -9.99
C ILE A 159 4.03 7.53 -10.46
N ALA A 160 5.18 8.19 -10.37
CA ALA A 160 5.38 9.56 -10.83
C ALA A 160 5.00 9.74 -12.31
N ALA A 161 5.38 8.79 -13.17
CA ALA A 161 5.01 8.81 -14.58
C ALA A 161 3.49 8.78 -14.81
N ARG A 162 2.72 8.04 -13.99
CA ARG A 162 1.25 8.00 -14.08
C ARG A 162 0.63 9.33 -13.69
N HIS A 163 1.10 9.95 -12.61
CA HIS A 163 0.64 11.27 -12.18
C HIS A 163 0.91 12.33 -13.24
N LYS A 164 2.10 12.30 -13.84
CA LYS A 164 2.44 13.17 -14.97
C LYS A 164 1.48 12.97 -16.15
N ALA A 165 1.24 11.72 -16.57
CA ALA A 165 0.34 11.43 -17.68
C ALA A 165 -1.11 11.90 -17.42
N LYS A 166 -1.59 11.76 -16.18
CA LYS A 166 -2.92 12.23 -15.76
C LYS A 166 -3.04 13.77 -15.83
N SER A 167 -1.97 14.50 -15.50
CA SER A 167 -1.95 15.96 -15.58
C SER A 167 -1.92 16.51 -17.01
N THR A 168 -1.41 15.74 -17.98
CA THR A 168 -1.26 16.16 -19.39
C THR A 168 -2.41 15.76 -20.30
N SER A 169 -3.40 15.02 -19.80
CA SER A 169 -4.56 14.61 -20.61
C SER A 169 -5.44 15.84 -20.87
N PRO A 170 -5.64 16.29 -22.13
CA PRO A 170 -6.48 17.43 -22.41
C PRO A 170 -7.93 17.04 -22.06
N SER A 171 -8.52 17.69 -21.06
CA SER A 171 -9.99 17.74 -20.99
C SER A 171 -10.45 18.37 -22.29
N ALA A 172 -11.07 17.57 -23.16
CA ALA A 172 -11.81 18.07 -24.29
C ALA A 172 -12.80 19.10 -23.74
N LYS A 173 -12.51 20.39 -23.96
CA LYS A 173 -13.50 21.45 -23.81
C LYS A 173 -14.62 21.07 -24.76
N ILE A 174 -15.70 20.54 -24.22
CA ILE A 174 -16.99 20.52 -24.91
C ILE A 174 -17.32 22.00 -25.10
N VAL A 175 -17.06 22.49 -26.32
CA VAL A 175 -17.60 23.77 -26.77
C VAL A 175 -19.10 23.53 -26.88
N VAL A 176 -19.81 23.86 -25.82
CA VAL A 176 -21.27 24.03 -25.87
C VAL A 176 -21.49 25.24 -26.79
N PRO A 177 -22.19 25.08 -27.93
CA PRO A 177 -22.62 26.24 -28.71
C PRO A 177 -23.50 27.10 -27.81
N ALA A 178 -23.16 28.38 -27.69
CA ALA A 178 -23.97 29.33 -26.96
C ALA A 178 -25.36 29.43 -27.60
N GLU A 179 -26.40 28.99 -26.88
CA GLU A 179 -27.73 29.54 -27.05
C GLU A 179 -27.66 31.00 -26.57
N GLU A 180 -27.96 31.95 -27.46
CA GLU A 180 -28.21 33.35 -27.10
C GLU A 180 -29.52 33.45 -26.30
N PRO A 181 -29.50 34.00 -25.08
CA PRO A 181 -30.71 34.39 -24.40
C PRO A 181 -31.11 35.83 -24.77
N ASP A 182 -32.36 35.91 -25.20
CA ASP A 182 -33.30 37.03 -25.22
C ASP A 182 -33.16 38.07 -24.08
N GLY A 183 -33.36 39.35 -24.41
CA GLY A 183 -33.90 40.37 -23.50
C GLY A 183 -33.21 41.75 -23.49
N GLY A 184 -33.91 42.82 -23.95
CA GLY A 184 -33.37 44.19 -23.89
C GLY A 184 -34.20 45.47 -24.20
N GLN A 185 -35.54 45.48 -24.14
CA GLN A 185 -36.48 46.64 -23.87
C GLN A 185 -36.51 47.92 -24.80
N PRO A 186 -37.43 48.93 -24.64
CA PRO A 186 -38.42 49.46 -25.62
C PRO A 186 -38.17 50.98 -25.98
N PRO A 187 -39.00 51.79 -26.71
CA PRO A 187 -40.38 52.26 -26.36
C PRO A 187 -41.39 52.58 -27.53
N GLN A 188 -42.68 52.68 -27.15
CA GLN A 188 -43.86 53.45 -27.66
C GLN A 188 -44.03 53.91 -29.13
N SER A 189 -45.18 53.56 -29.74
CA SER A 189 -46.27 54.46 -30.23
C SER A 189 -47.43 53.55 -30.70
N GLY A 190 -48.69 53.67 -30.30
CA GLY A 190 -49.63 54.74 -30.63
C GLY A 190 -50.82 54.15 -31.42
N ASP A 191 -52.03 54.29 -30.86
CA ASP A 191 -53.33 54.46 -31.56
C ASP A 191 -53.83 53.41 -32.57
N LYS A 192 -54.85 52.62 -32.19
CA LYS A 192 -56.25 52.81 -32.64
C LYS A 192 -57.17 51.69 -32.17
N GLY A 193 -58.16 52.07 -31.37
CA GLY A 193 -59.44 51.41 -31.39
C GLY A 193 -60.20 51.74 -32.67
N SER A 194 -60.86 50.74 -33.25
CA SER A 194 -62.09 50.95 -34.00
C SER A 194 -62.90 49.66 -33.91
N GLY A 195 -64.04 49.73 -33.24
CA GLY A 195 -65.03 48.66 -33.24
C GLY A 195 -65.73 48.53 -34.58
N ALA A 196 -66.35 47.36 -34.78
CA ALA A 196 -67.57 47.21 -35.54
C ALA A 196 -68.23 45.88 -35.13
N ALA A 197 -69.47 46.03 -34.65
CA ALA A 197 -70.63 45.12 -34.69
C ALA A 197 -70.42 43.60 -34.65
#